data_AF-A0A2A4V718-F1
#
_entry.id   AF-A0A2A4V718-F1
#
_cell.length_a   1.000
_cell.length_b   1.000
_cell.length_c   1.000
_cell.angle_alpha   90.00
_cell.angle_beta   90.00
_cell.angle_gamma   90.00
#
_symmetry.space_group_name_H-M   'P 1'
#
loop_
_entity.id
_entity.type
_entity.pdbx_description
1 polymer ?
#
loop_
_entity_poly.entity_id
_entity_poly.type
_entity_poly.pdbx_seq_one_letter_code
_entity_poly.pdbx_strand_id
1 'polypeptide(L)'
;MQLPSDQEIIQVSGNSPIKAQKLRYYEDKNFTGRVLSPPKLTAPNLPYADVPISQGDDWNGCTRPVDDRLFGEEDQKANRAAHRAANEGGKEIKQELDEKKPEGDEIVPSVDLEDNTAEIDAKRVTELAKTTAIAKQAFAADNSPDIDLLDF
;
A
#
# COMPACT_ATOMS: atom_id res chain seq x y z
N MET A 1 -0.11 16.87 10.93
CA MET A 1 -1.00 16.54 9.79
C MET A 1 -1.93 15.37 10.10
N GLN A 2 -2.30 15.11 11.37
CA GLN A 2 -3.03 13.90 11.74
C GLN A 2 -4.37 14.26 12.36
N LEU A 3 -5.45 13.73 11.78
CA LEU A 3 -6.79 13.87 12.32
C LEU A 3 -7.08 12.76 13.33
N PRO A 4 -7.92 13.01 14.33
CA PRO A 4 -8.52 11.97 15.16
C PRO A 4 -9.25 10.90 14.32
N SER A 5 -9.37 9.68 14.84
CA SER A 5 -9.93 8.54 14.10
C SER A 5 -11.41 8.69 13.73
N ASP A 6 -12.14 9.51 14.48
CA ASP A 6 -13.54 9.87 14.32
C ASP A 6 -13.76 11.07 13.37
N GLN A 7 -12.70 11.65 12.82
CA GLN A 7 -12.77 12.82 11.94
C GLN A 7 -12.19 12.52 10.57
N GLU A 8 -12.69 13.21 9.55
CA GLU A 8 -12.26 13.07 8.16
C GLU A 8 -12.44 14.37 7.39
N ILE A 9 -11.74 14.51 6.26
CA ILE A 9 -11.95 15.60 5.31
C ILE A 9 -12.66 15.03 4.09
N ILE A 10 -13.85 15.53 3.83
CA ILE A 10 -14.64 15.18 2.65
C ILE A 10 -14.36 16.22 1.58
N GLN A 11 -13.96 15.76 0.41
CA GLN A 11 -13.76 16.60 -0.76
C GLN A 11 -14.92 16.39 -1.72
N VAL A 12 -15.69 17.46 -1.96
CA VAL A 12 -16.79 17.49 -2.91
C VAL A 12 -16.42 18.46 -4.03
N SER A 13 -16.55 18.03 -5.28
CA SER A 13 -16.19 18.84 -6.44
C SER A 13 -16.92 20.19 -6.42
N GLY A 14 -16.19 21.28 -6.59
CA GLY A 14 -16.75 22.64 -6.56
C GLY A 14 -16.95 23.23 -5.16
N ASN A 15 -16.72 22.46 -4.09
CA ASN A 15 -16.81 22.94 -2.72
C ASN A 15 -15.43 22.94 -2.05
N SER A 16 -15.25 23.85 -1.08
CA SER A 16 -14.07 23.80 -0.21
C SER A 16 -14.05 22.49 0.59
N PRO A 17 -12.86 21.95 0.93
CA PRO A 17 -12.76 20.73 1.73
C PRO A 17 -13.52 20.86 3.05
N ILE A 18 -14.35 19.87 3.36
CA ILE A 18 -15.24 19.87 4.52
C ILE A 18 -14.65 18.99 5.59
N LYS A 19 -14.42 19.54 6.78
CA LYS A 19 -14.09 18.73 7.96
C LYS A 19 -15.37 18.11 8.52
N ALA A 20 -15.43 16.79 8.56
CA ALA A 20 -16.60 16.03 9.00
C ALA A 20 -16.24 15.07 10.15
N GLN A 21 -17.27 14.64 10.88
CA GLN A 21 -17.21 13.52 11.81
C GLN A 21 -17.70 12.26 11.11
N LYS A 22 -17.02 11.14 11.32
CA LYS A 22 -17.43 9.85 10.78
C LYS A 22 -18.71 9.38 11.46
N LEU A 23 -19.72 9.07 10.66
CA LEU A 23 -20.94 8.45 11.17
C LEU A 23 -20.69 6.98 11.50
N ARG A 24 -21.34 6.49 12.55
CA ARG A 24 -21.39 5.07 12.88
C ARG A 24 -22.75 4.53 12.46
N TYR A 25 -22.76 3.55 11.57
CA TYR A 25 -24.00 3.00 11.00
C TYR A 25 -24.98 2.44 12.04
N TYR A 26 -24.48 2.07 13.22
CA TYR A 26 -25.28 1.55 14.34
C TYR A 26 -25.76 2.63 15.32
N GLU A 27 -25.26 3.87 15.21
CA GLU A 27 -25.70 5.00 16.05
C GLU A 27 -26.64 5.94 15.29
N ASP A 28 -26.47 6.06 13.96
CA ASP A 28 -27.25 6.97 13.14
C ASP A 28 -28.61 6.40 12.73
N LYS A 29 -29.68 7.15 13.01
CA LYS A 29 -31.08 6.76 12.80
C LYS A 29 -31.41 6.38 11.35
N ASN A 30 -30.71 6.96 10.36
CA ASN A 30 -30.94 6.65 8.95
C ASN A 30 -30.45 5.25 8.58
N PHE A 31 -29.49 4.72 9.35
CA PHE A 31 -28.83 3.43 9.09
C PHE A 31 -29.25 2.33 10.07
N THR A 32 -29.77 2.68 11.25
CA THR A 32 -30.17 1.70 12.28
C THR A 32 -31.22 0.70 11.80
N GLY A 33 -32.07 1.06 10.83
CA GLY A 33 -33.03 0.13 10.21
C GLY A 33 -32.38 -1.05 9.46
N ARG A 34 -31.08 -0.97 9.17
CA ARG A 34 -30.28 -2.02 8.53
C ARG A 34 -29.45 -2.84 9.52
N VAL A 35 -29.46 -2.48 10.80
CA VAL A 35 -28.75 -3.19 11.85
C VAL A 35 -29.58 -4.41 12.25
N LEU A 36 -29.18 -5.58 11.76
CA LEU A 36 -29.80 -6.85 12.10
C LEU A 36 -29.12 -7.48 13.31
N SER A 37 -29.84 -8.35 14.02
CA SER A 37 -29.24 -9.17 15.08
C SER A 37 -28.14 -10.06 14.49
N PRO A 38 -27.07 -10.36 15.25
CA PRO A 38 -26.06 -11.30 14.82
C PRO A 38 -26.67 -12.64 14.39
N PRO A 39 -26.11 -13.31 13.37
CA PRO A 39 -26.59 -14.61 12.96
C PRO A 39 -26.47 -15.62 14.10
N LYS A 40 -27.48 -16.48 14.26
CA LYS A 40 -27.50 -17.53 15.29
C LYS A 40 -26.66 -18.71 14.82
N LEU A 41 -25.75 -19.17 15.67
CA LEU A 41 -24.97 -20.37 15.40
C LEU A 41 -25.83 -21.61 15.72
N THR A 42 -26.04 -22.48 14.72
CA THR A 42 -26.99 -23.60 14.85
C THR A 42 -26.35 -24.83 15.51
N ALA A 43 -25.07 -25.08 15.22
CA ALA A 43 -24.28 -26.17 15.80
C ALA A 43 -22.77 -25.85 15.73
N PRO A 44 -21.91 -26.56 16.52
CA PRO A 44 -20.46 -26.36 16.49
C PRO A 44 -19.83 -26.59 15.10
N ASN A 45 -20.39 -27.55 14.34
CA ASN A 45 -19.84 -27.97 13.05
C ASN A 45 -20.59 -27.39 11.84
N LEU A 46 -21.79 -26.82 12.06
CA LEU A 46 -22.57 -26.08 11.06
C LEU A 46 -23.02 -24.76 11.70
N PRO A 47 -22.15 -23.74 11.70
CA PRO A 47 -22.44 -22.48 12.35
C PRO A 47 -23.64 -21.78 11.71
N TYR A 48 -23.71 -21.66 10.38
CA TYR A 48 -24.80 -20.96 9.70
C TYR A 48 -25.72 -21.92 8.92
N ALA A 49 -26.99 -21.56 8.81
CA ALA A 49 -28.00 -22.38 8.12
C ALA A 49 -27.85 -22.36 6.59
N ASP A 50 -27.19 -21.32 6.08
CA ASP A 50 -26.88 -21.08 4.67
C ASP A 50 -25.47 -21.55 4.28
N VAL A 51 -24.73 -22.21 5.18
CA VAL A 51 -23.42 -22.79 4.84
C VAL A 51 -23.62 -23.88 3.78
N PRO A 52 -22.98 -23.77 2.60
CA PRO A 52 -23.03 -24.83 1.61
C PRO A 52 -22.37 -26.10 2.15
N ILE A 53 -22.75 -27.27 1.61
CA ILE A 53 -22.14 -28.54 1.99
C ILE A 53 -20.62 -28.44 1.80
N SER A 54 -19.87 -28.78 2.86
CA SER A 54 -18.40 -28.82 2.81
C SER A 54 -17.96 -29.75 1.68
N GLN A 55 -17.21 -29.20 0.73
CA GLN A 55 -16.51 -29.99 -0.27
C GLN A 55 -15.18 -30.46 0.32
N GLY A 56 -14.78 -31.69 0.01
CA GLY A 56 -13.41 -32.11 0.28
C GLY A 56 -12.45 -31.22 -0.50
N ASP A 57 -11.39 -30.76 0.14
CA ASP A 57 -10.29 -30.12 -0.57
C ASP A 57 -9.17 -31.14 -0.81
N ASP A 58 -8.46 -30.99 -1.94
CA ASP A 58 -7.31 -31.82 -2.27
C ASP A 58 -6.04 -31.35 -1.55
N TRP A 59 -6.14 -30.31 -0.72
CA TRP A 59 -5.03 -29.62 -0.08
C TRP A 59 -4.84 -30.05 1.38
N ASN A 60 -5.91 -30.47 2.08
CA ASN A 60 -5.83 -31.00 3.44
C ASN A 60 -5.04 -32.29 3.41
N GLY A 61 -3.84 -32.23 3.98
CA GLY A 61 -2.89 -33.35 4.00
C GLY A 61 -1.72 -33.19 3.02
N CYS A 62 -1.72 -32.17 2.16
CA CYS A 62 -0.55 -31.78 1.37
C CYS A 62 0.46 -31.03 2.26
N THR A 63 1.07 -31.72 3.23
CA THR A 63 2.17 -31.19 4.02
C THR A 63 3.50 -31.51 3.33
N ARG A 64 4.28 -30.48 3.00
CA ARG A 64 5.68 -30.65 2.58
C ARG A 64 6.57 -30.61 3.83
N PRO A 65 7.58 -31.49 3.95
CA PRO A 65 8.59 -31.36 5.00
C PRO A 65 9.33 -30.01 4.88
N VAL A 66 9.81 -29.52 6.02
CA VAL A 66 10.63 -28.30 6.11
C VAL A 66 11.88 -28.48 5.24
N ASP A 67 12.25 -27.45 4.47
CA ASP A 67 13.45 -27.46 3.62
C ASP A 67 14.71 -27.59 4.47
N ASP A 68 15.63 -28.49 4.07
CA ASP A 68 16.84 -28.78 4.82
C ASP A 68 17.66 -27.53 5.17
N ARG A 69 17.67 -26.52 4.30
CA ARG A 69 18.43 -25.27 4.49
C ARG A 69 17.96 -24.44 5.70
N LEU A 70 16.79 -24.75 6.25
CA LEU A 70 16.21 -24.06 7.40
C LEU A 70 16.68 -24.64 8.75
N PHE A 71 17.31 -25.82 8.76
CA PHE A 71 17.88 -26.41 9.97
C PHE A 71 19.28 -25.85 10.28
N GLY A 72 19.76 -25.99 11.51
CA GLY A 72 21.14 -25.66 11.88
C GLY A 72 22.16 -26.58 11.20
N GLU A 73 23.43 -26.19 11.12
CA GLU A 73 24.46 -26.92 10.35
C GLU A 73 24.62 -28.40 10.77
N GLU A 74 24.48 -28.69 12.07
CA GLU A 74 24.54 -30.07 12.60
C GLU A 74 23.34 -30.92 12.16
N ASP A 75 22.14 -30.36 12.25
CA ASP A 75 20.88 -31.01 11.85
C ASP A 75 20.81 -31.20 10.32
N GLN A 76 21.32 -30.24 9.54
CA GLN A 76 21.48 -30.35 8.09
C GLN A 76 22.37 -31.54 7.69
N LYS A 77 23.42 -31.81 8.47
CA LYS A 77 24.35 -32.93 8.21
C LYS A 77 23.68 -34.27 8.52
N ALA A 78 22.92 -34.33 9.62
CA ALA A 78 22.16 -35.52 10.00
C ALA A 78 21.08 -35.86 8.96
N ASN A 79 20.32 -34.87 8.50
CA ASN A 79 19.24 -35.07 7.53
C ASN A 79 19.79 -35.46 6.13
N ARG A 80 20.87 -34.81 5.67
CA ARG A 80 21.56 -35.21 4.43
C ARG A 80 22.10 -36.64 4.49
N ALA A 81 22.65 -37.07 5.62
CA ALA A 81 23.12 -38.45 5.79
C ALA A 81 21.97 -39.46 5.70
N ALA A 82 20.81 -39.16 6.29
CA ALA A 82 19.61 -39.98 6.18
C ALA A 82 19.06 -40.03 4.74
N HIS A 83 19.04 -38.90 4.03
CA HIS A 83 18.57 -38.83 2.64
C HIS A 83 19.55 -39.46 1.63
N ARG A 84 20.85 -39.47 1.91
CA ARG A 84 21.89 -40.10 1.06
C ARG A 84 21.87 -41.63 1.18
N ALA A 85 21.53 -42.16 2.35
CA ALA A 85 21.33 -43.60 2.54
C ALA A 85 20.10 -44.15 1.77
N ALA A 86 19.11 -43.30 1.47
CA ALA A 86 17.91 -43.67 0.72
C ALA A 86 18.07 -43.58 -0.81
N ASN A 87 19.11 -42.90 -1.31
CA ASN A 87 19.28 -42.59 -2.74
C ASN A 87 20.65 -43.05 -3.26
N GLU A 88 20.88 -44.36 -3.35
CA GLU A 88 22.10 -44.95 -3.92
C GLU A 88 22.11 -44.99 -5.47
N GLY A 89 21.51 -44.02 -6.19
CA GLY A 89 21.27 -44.19 -7.63
C GLY A 89 21.14 -42.96 -8.52
N GLY A 90 21.59 -41.77 -8.10
CA GLY A 90 21.49 -40.55 -8.92
C GLY A 90 22.83 -40.10 -9.50
N LYS A 91 22.88 -39.76 -10.81
CA LYS A 91 24.04 -39.08 -11.42
C LYS A 91 24.14 -37.66 -10.86
N GLU A 92 25.18 -37.37 -10.09
CA GLU A 92 25.44 -36.03 -9.56
C GLU A 92 25.74 -35.05 -10.73
N ILE A 93 24.93 -33.99 -10.88
CA ILE A 93 25.20 -32.88 -11.79
C ILE A 93 25.78 -31.74 -10.95
N LYS A 94 27.05 -31.41 -11.17
CA LYS A 94 27.69 -30.22 -10.58
C LYS A 94 27.48 -29.03 -11.51
N GLN A 95 26.94 -27.94 -10.99
CA GLN A 95 26.96 -26.65 -11.70
C GLN A 95 28.33 -26.01 -11.47
N GLU A 96 29.07 -25.78 -12.55
CA GLU A 96 30.25 -24.93 -12.53
C GLU A 96 29.79 -23.49 -12.78
N LEU A 97 30.02 -22.61 -11.80
CA LEU A 97 29.80 -21.17 -11.91
C LEU A 97 31.16 -20.52 -12.15
N ASP A 98 31.31 -19.84 -13.29
CA ASP A 98 32.50 -19.07 -13.60
C ASP A 98 32.44 -17.76 -12.77
N GLU A 99 33.37 -17.61 -11.82
CA GLU A 99 33.44 -16.45 -10.94
C GLU A 99 33.94 -15.21 -11.72
N LYS A 100 33.03 -14.54 -12.42
CA LYS A 100 33.34 -13.21 -12.94
C LYS A 100 33.30 -12.22 -11.77
N LYS A 101 34.48 -11.90 -11.24
CA LYS A 101 34.70 -10.82 -10.27
C LYS A 101 34.04 -9.53 -10.80
N PRO A 102 33.12 -8.88 -10.06
CA PRO A 102 32.59 -7.60 -10.49
C PRO A 102 33.73 -6.58 -10.40
N GLU A 103 34.10 -5.99 -11.54
CA GLU A 103 34.88 -4.75 -11.57
C GLU A 103 34.01 -3.67 -10.91
N GLY A 104 34.43 -3.24 -9.72
CA GLY A 104 33.80 -2.13 -9.04
C GLY A 104 34.24 -0.84 -9.72
N ASP A 105 33.36 -0.24 -10.50
CA ASP A 105 33.50 1.18 -10.84
C ASP A 105 33.24 1.99 -9.57
N GLU A 106 34.29 2.54 -8.97
CA GLU A 106 34.19 3.55 -7.91
C GLU A 106 33.57 4.81 -8.51
N ILE A 107 32.27 5.01 -8.29
CA ILE A 107 31.61 6.29 -8.55
C ILE A 107 32.08 7.27 -7.47
N VAL A 108 33.10 8.08 -7.78
CA VAL A 108 33.44 9.27 -6.99
C VAL A 108 32.45 10.39 -7.31
N PRO A 109 31.62 10.85 -6.36
CA PRO A 109 30.80 12.04 -6.58
C PRO A 109 31.70 13.28 -6.49
N SER A 110 32.04 13.89 -7.64
CA SER A 110 32.64 15.22 -7.68
C SER A 110 31.56 16.27 -7.40
N VAL A 111 31.49 16.75 -6.16
CA VAL A 111 30.72 17.94 -5.80
C VAL A 111 31.61 19.17 -5.91
N ASP A 112 31.71 19.75 -7.11
CA ASP A 112 32.25 21.11 -7.24
C ASP A 112 31.18 22.09 -6.75
N LEU A 113 31.25 22.41 -5.46
CA LEU A 113 30.49 23.48 -4.82
C LEU A 113 31.10 24.81 -5.25
N GLU A 114 30.67 25.36 -6.38
CA GLU A 114 30.92 26.75 -6.70
C GLU A 114 29.89 27.64 -5.98
N ASP A 115 30.36 28.39 -4.99
CA ASP A 115 29.64 29.38 -4.17
C ASP A 115 29.17 30.62 -4.98
N ASN A 116 28.41 30.45 -6.06
CA ASN A 116 27.76 31.56 -6.78
C ASN A 116 26.31 31.76 -6.32
N THR A 117 26.18 32.19 -5.06
CA THR A 117 24.91 32.46 -4.37
C THR A 117 24.04 33.52 -5.05
N ALA A 118 24.64 34.51 -5.73
CA ALA A 118 23.91 35.60 -6.37
C ALA A 118 23.08 35.17 -7.61
N GLU A 119 23.56 34.21 -8.40
CA GLU A 119 22.83 33.74 -9.60
C GLU A 119 21.64 32.83 -9.24
N ILE A 120 21.76 32.07 -8.15
CA ILE A 120 20.70 31.18 -7.66
C ILE A 120 19.54 32.02 -7.11
N ASP A 121 19.83 33.12 -6.41
CA ASP A 121 18.81 33.99 -5.86
C ASP A 121 18.11 34.84 -6.94
N ALA A 122 18.84 35.25 -7.99
CA ALA A 122 18.22 35.90 -9.16
C ALA A 122 17.20 34.99 -9.85
N LYS A 123 17.49 33.69 -10.00
CA LYS A 123 16.56 32.70 -10.56
C LYS A 123 15.29 32.57 -9.71
N ARG A 124 15.43 32.50 -8.37
CA ARG A 124 14.28 32.42 -7.44
C ARG A 124 13.37 33.66 -7.49
N VAL A 125 13.92 34.86 -7.59
CA VAL A 125 13.13 36.10 -7.71
C VAL A 125 12.32 36.14 -9.01
N THR A 126 12.90 35.68 -10.12
CA THR A 126 12.18 35.64 -11.40
C THR A 126 11.04 34.62 -11.42
N GLU A 127 11.15 33.51 -10.70
CA GLU A 127 10.04 32.56 -10.55
C GLU A 127 8.90 33.13 -9.70
N LEU A 128 9.22 33.83 -8.60
CA LEU A 128 8.22 34.43 -7.73
C LEU A 128 7.41 35.53 -8.45
N ALA A 129 8.05 36.34 -9.29
CA ALA A 129 7.37 37.36 -10.09
C ALA A 129 6.35 36.75 -11.08
N LYS A 130 6.66 35.60 -11.69
CA LYS A 130 5.75 34.90 -12.62
C LYS A 130 4.48 34.41 -11.92
N THR A 131 4.59 33.92 -10.69
CA THR A 131 3.42 33.43 -9.93
C THR A 131 2.46 34.56 -9.54
N THR A 132 3.00 35.74 -9.18
CA THR A 132 2.16 36.89 -8.79
C THR A 132 1.43 37.56 -9.97
N ALA A 133 1.98 37.48 -11.19
CA ALA A 133 1.33 37.99 -12.39
C ALA A 133 0.06 37.18 -12.73
N ILE A 134 0.09 35.86 -12.55
CA ILE A 134 -1.06 34.96 -12.78
C ILE A 134 -2.19 35.26 -11.79
N ALA A 135 -1.87 35.56 -10.53
CA ALA A 135 -2.86 35.90 -9.51
C ALA A 135 -3.63 37.20 -9.79
N LYS A 136 -3.02 38.18 -10.49
CA LYS A 136 -3.69 39.46 -10.81
C LYS A 136 -4.68 39.36 -11.98
N GLN A 137 -4.56 38.34 -12.83
CA GLN A 137 -5.43 38.19 -14.00
C GLN A 137 -6.78 37.55 -13.65
N ALA A 138 -6.87 36.80 -12.53
CA ALA A 138 -8.09 36.14 -12.08
C ALA A 138 -9.08 37.07 -11.35
N PHE A 139 -8.63 38.20 -10.81
CA PHE A 139 -9.48 39.11 -10.01
C PHE A 139 -10.40 40.01 -10.87
N ALA A 140 -10.18 40.08 -12.19
CA ALA A 140 -10.92 41.00 -13.07
C ALA A 140 -12.20 40.40 -13.69
N ALA A 141 -12.51 39.12 -13.46
CA ALA A 141 -13.61 38.43 -14.14
C ALA A 141 -14.95 38.43 -13.39
N ASP A 142 -15.00 38.91 -12.13
CA ASP A 142 -16.14 38.63 -11.22
C ASP A 142 -17.06 39.83 -10.93
N ASN A 143 -17.00 40.91 -11.71
CA ASN A 143 -17.95 42.02 -11.59
C ASN A 143 -18.94 42.02 -12.76
N SER A 144 -19.95 41.16 -12.68
CA SER A 144 -21.20 41.24 -13.44
C SER A 144 -22.36 41.34 -12.45
N PRO A 145 -23.32 42.27 -12.60
CA PRO A 145 -24.40 42.45 -11.64
C PRO A 145 -25.44 41.32 -11.72
N ASP A 146 -25.99 40.97 -10.55
CA ASP A 146 -27.05 39.99 -10.32
C ASP A 146 -28.20 40.08 -11.31
N ILE A 147 -28.52 38.96 -11.96
CA ILE A 147 -29.82 38.74 -12.60
C ILE A 147 -30.42 37.51 -11.94
N ASP A 148 -31.29 37.75 -10.97
CA ASP A 148 -32.17 36.75 -10.37
C ASP A 148 -33.09 36.16 -11.44
N LEU A 149 -32.99 34.84 -11.66
CA LEU A 149 -33.92 34.06 -12.46
C LEU A 149 -34.44 32.88 -11.63
N LEU A 150 -35.31 33.21 -10.68
CA LEU A 150 -36.38 32.31 -10.26
C LEU A 150 -37.61 32.60 -11.12
N ASP A 151 -37.86 31.75 -12.11
CA ASP A 151 -39.19 31.37 -12.59
C ASP A 151 -39.05 30.29 -13.68
N PHE A 152 -39.43 29.06 -13.31
CA PHE A 152 -40.30 28.08 -13.99
C PHE A 152 -40.06 26.66 -13.45
#